data_AF-A0A3Q0ITV1-F1
#
_entry.id   AF-A0A3Q0ITV1-F1
#
_cell.length_a   1.000
_cell.length_b   1.000
_cell.length_c   1.000
_cell.angle_alpha   90.00
_cell.angle_beta   90.00
_cell.angle_gamma   90.00
#
_symmetry.space_group_name_H-M   'P 1'
#
loop_
_entity.id
_entity.type
_entity.pdbx_description
1 polymer ?
#
loop_
_entity_poly.entity_id
_entity_poly.type
_entity_poly.pdbx_seq_one_letter_code
_entity_poly.pdbx_strand_id
1 'polypeptide(L)'
;MKCYKEEIFGPVLVCLTVDTLDEAISIINKNPYGNGTAIFTNNGATARKFSQEIDCGQVGINVPIPVPLSMFSFTGSRGSFLGENHFYGKQGFYFYTETKTVTQLWRESDVTHSKAAVSMPVMQ
;
A
#
# COMPACT_ATOMS: atom_id res chain seq x y z
N MET A 1 11.91 27.62 -3.12
CA MET A 1 12.59 27.48 -4.42
C MET A 1 11.69 26.67 -5.35
N LYS A 2 11.57 27.02 -6.65
CA LYS A 2 10.71 26.30 -7.60
C LYS A 2 11.16 24.84 -7.79
N CYS A 3 12.48 24.63 -7.92
CA CYS A 3 13.10 23.31 -8.04
C CYS A 3 12.84 22.35 -6.87
N TYR A 4 12.46 22.84 -5.68
CA TYR A 4 12.05 22.00 -4.55
C TYR A 4 10.56 21.64 -4.60
N LYS A 5 9.73 22.54 -5.13
CA LYS A 5 8.27 22.41 -5.11
C LYS A 5 7.73 21.55 -6.25
N GLU A 6 8.47 21.47 -7.34
CA GLU A 6 8.08 20.75 -8.56
C GLU A 6 9.00 19.55 -8.78
N GLU A 7 8.43 18.45 -9.27
CA GLU A 7 9.18 17.25 -9.61
C GLU A 7 10.04 17.49 -10.85
N ILE A 8 11.37 17.36 -10.70
CA ILE A 8 12.34 17.61 -11.78
C ILE A 8 12.40 16.42 -12.75
N PHE A 9 12.22 15.19 -12.26
CA PHE A 9 12.27 13.95 -13.03
C PHE A 9 13.58 13.73 -13.84
N GLY A 10 14.71 14.12 -13.24
CA GLY A 10 16.05 13.99 -13.80
C GLY A 10 17.11 13.72 -12.72
N PRO A 11 18.40 13.60 -13.09
CA PRO A 11 19.49 13.26 -12.17
C PRO A 11 19.89 14.45 -11.29
N VAL A 12 18.99 14.94 -10.44
CA VAL A 12 19.18 16.11 -9.57
C VAL A 12 18.86 15.74 -8.12
N LEU A 13 19.78 16.03 -7.21
CA LEU A 13 19.57 15.94 -5.76
C LEU A 13 19.48 17.35 -5.17
N VAL A 14 18.36 17.67 -4.53
CA VAL A 14 18.18 18.94 -3.80
C VAL A 14 18.46 18.68 -2.32
N CYS A 15 19.46 19.38 -1.77
CA CYS A 15 19.80 19.29 -0.36
C CYS A 15 19.18 20.46 0.41
N LEU A 16 18.51 20.15 1.52
CA LEU A 16 18.00 21.12 2.50
C LEU A 16 18.60 20.78 3.87
N THR A 17 18.79 21.80 4.70
CA THR A 17 19.25 21.65 6.09
C THR A 17 18.24 22.26 7.03
N VAL A 18 18.00 21.58 8.15
CA VAL A 18 17.13 21.99 9.25
C VAL A 18 17.78 21.55 10.56
N ASP A 19 17.38 22.18 11.66
CA ASP A 19 18.05 21.97 12.94
C ASP A 19 17.48 20.77 13.70
N THR A 20 16.23 20.39 13.43
CA THR A 20 15.52 19.35 14.18
C THR A 20 14.82 18.34 13.27
N LEU A 21 14.58 17.15 13.81
CA LEU A 21 13.77 16.12 13.16
C LEU A 21 12.35 16.62 12.87
N ASP A 22 11.78 17.42 13.78
CA ASP A 22 10.39 17.88 13.68
C ASP A 22 10.21 18.87 12.53
N GLU A 23 11.22 19.73 12.33
CA GLU A 23 11.29 20.59 11.15
C GLU A 23 11.41 19.78 9.86
N ALA A 24 12.24 18.73 9.84
CA ALA A 24 12.38 17.84 8.68
C ALA A 24 11.05 17.17 8.33
N ILE A 25 10.36 16.60 9.31
CA ILE A 25 9.03 15.98 9.13
C ILE A 25 8.02 17.01 8.64
N SER A 26 7.98 18.21 9.24
CA SER A 26 7.09 19.29 8.82
C SER A 26 7.34 19.72 7.37
N ILE A 27 8.58 19.81 6.92
CA ILE A 27 8.92 20.14 5.53
C ILE A 27 8.41 19.07 4.58
N ILE A 28 8.60 17.78 4.91
CA ILE A 28 8.16 16.65 4.08
C ILE A 28 6.62 16.59 4.03
N ASN A 29 5.94 16.70 5.17
CA ASN A 29 4.48 16.62 5.25
C ASN A 29 3.78 17.82 4.56
N LYS A 30 4.46 18.97 4.46
CA LYS A 30 3.98 20.13 3.67
C LYS A 30 4.12 19.95 2.16
N ASN A 31 4.85 18.94 1.71
CA ASN A 31 4.96 18.64 0.29
C ASN A 31 3.61 18.12 -0.24
N PRO A 32 3.07 18.63 -1.36
CA PRO A 32 1.82 18.14 -1.93
C PRO A 32 1.87 16.66 -2.30
N TYR A 33 3.06 16.09 -2.50
CA TYR A 33 3.28 14.69 -2.82
C TYR A 33 3.72 13.90 -1.58
N GLY A 34 3.30 12.64 -1.51
CA GLY A 34 3.51 11.72 -0.40
C GLY A 34 3.79 10.29 -0.85
N ASN A 35 4.61 10.11 -1.88
CA ASN A 35 4.89 8.79 -2.44
C ASN A 35 5.77 7.95 -1.51
N GLY A 36 7.05 8.30 -1.41
CA GLY A 36 8.04 7.58 -0.61
C GLY A 36 9.01 8.52 0.09
N THR A 37 9.52 8.07 1.23
CA THR A 37 10.49 8.81 2.05
C THR A 37 11.40 7.86 2.79
N ALA A 38 12.55 8.36 3.26
CA ALA A 38 13.50 7.57 4.02
C ALA A 38 14.19 8.41 5.10
N ILE A 39 14.56 7.74 6.19
CA ILE A 39 15.44 8.28 7.22
C ILE A 39 16.67 7.41 7.38
N PHE A 40 17.83 8.04 7.51
CA PHE A 40 19.10 7.38 7.83
C PHE A 40 19.46 7.68 9.28
N THR A 41 19.46 6.67 10.12
CA THR A 41 19.72 6.81 11.56
C THR A 41 20.13 5.48 12.19
N ASN A 42 20.93 5.56 13.26
CA ASN A 42 21.24 4.44 14.14
C ASN A 42 20.37 4.44 15.43
N ASN A 43 19.50 5.43 15.59
CA ASN A 43 18.65 5.58 16.77
C ASN A 43 17.23 5.06 16.51
N GLY A 44 16.84 4.01 17.21
CA GLY A 44 15.51 3.40 17.08
C GLY A 44 14.36 4.32 17.48
N ALA A 45 14.55 5.22 18.44
CA ALA A 45 13.53 6.20 18.83
C ALA A 45 13.29 7.21 17.70
N THR A 46 14.36 7.67 17.04
CA THR A 46 14.30 8.53 15.86
C THR A 46 13.59 7.83 14.70
N ALA A 47 13.96 6.58 14.40
CA ALA A 47 13.31 5.79 13.37
C ALA A 47 11.81 5.60 13.63
N ARG A 48 11.45 5.28 14.88
CA ARG A 48 10.05 5.11 15.28
C ARG A 48 9.28 6.42 15.15
N LYS A 49 9.79 7.52 15.70
CA LYS A 49 9.16 8.85 15.60
C LYS A 49 8.89 9.22 14.15
N PHE A 50 9.91 9.11 13.30
CA PHE A 50 9.78 9.39 11.88
C PHE A 50 8.71 8.51 11.22
N SER A 51 8.75 7.19 11.42
CA SER A 51 7.78 6.27 10.81
C SER A 51 6.33 6.48 11.26
N GLN A 52 6.10 7.09 12.43
CA GLN A 52 4.76 7.34 12.97
C GLN A 52 4.20 8.71 12.57
N GLU A 53 5.07 9.72 12.46
CA GLU A 53 4.67 11.11 12.25
C GLU A 53 4.75 11.55 10.78
N ILE A 54 5.50 10.80 9.95
CA ILE A 54 5.60 11.09 8.52
C ILE A 54 4.32 10.68 7.80
N ASP A 55 3.80 11.59 6.97
CA ASP A 55 2.69 11.31 6.08
C ASP A 55 3.27 11.03 4.69
N CYS A 56 3.65 9.79 4.42
CA CYS A 56 4.03 9.29 3.10
C CYS A 56 3.57 7.83 2.99
N GLY A 57 3.25 7.38 1.78
CA GLY A 57 2.81 6.01 1.55
C GLY A 57 3.89 4.97 1.89
N GLN A 58 5.11 5.19 1.42
CA GLN A 58 6.25 4.28 1.62
C GLN A 58 7.29 4.92 2.53
N VAL A 59 7.73 4.20 3.56
CA VAL A 59 8.69 4.71 4.55
C VAL A 59 9.86 3.74 4.70
N GLY A 60 11.07 4.23 4.41
CA GLY A 60 12.32 3.49 4.56
C GLY A 60 13.12 3.89 5.78
N ILE A 61 13.61 2.92 6.54
CA ILE A 61 14.61 3.13 7.61
C ILE A 61 15.93 2.57 7.10
N ASN A 62 16.92 3.42 6.86
CA ASN A 62 18.20 3.08 6.25
C ASN A 62 18.08 2.44 4.85
N VAL A 63 16.97 2.69 4.15
CA VAL A 63 16.68 2.21 2.79
C VAL A 63 16.18 3.41 1.97
N PRO A 64 16.94 3.92 0.99
CA PRO A 64 16.58 5.14 0.24
C PRO A 64 15.38 4.96 -0.68
N ILE A 65 15.19 3.73 -1.20
CA ILE A 65 14.13 3.39 -2.15
C ILE A 65 13.31 2.24 -1.53
N PRO A 66 12.35 2.55 -0.64
CA PRO A 66 11.60 1.55 0.13
C PRO A 66 10.43 0.96 -0.67
N VAL A 67 10.71 0.47 -1.89
CA VAL A 67 9.70 -0.12 -2.77
C VAL A 67 9.17 -1.41 -2.12
N PRO A 68 7.85 -1.54 -1.90
CA PRO A 68 7.27 -2.76 -1.35
C PRO A 68 7.52 -3.96 -2.26
N LEU A 69 7.77 -5.13 -1.66
CA LEU A 69 7.82 -6.38 -2.41
C LEU A 69 6.43 -6.73 -2.94
N SER A 70 6.37 -7.62 -3.93
CA SER A 70 5.13 -8.01 -4.63
C SER A 70 3.98 -8.53 -3.75
N MET A 71 4.29 -8.98 -2.52
CA MET A 71 3.31 -9.45 -1.54
C MET A 71 2.62 -8.31 -0.78
N PHE A 72 3.25 -7.14 -0.75
CA PHE A 72 2.70 -5.88 -0.22
C PHE A 72 2.12 -5.06 -1.36
N SER A 73 1.51 -3.91 -1.09
CA SER A 73 0.99 -3.02 -2.14
C SER A 73 1.87 -1.77 -2.24
N PHE A 74 2.05 -1.24 -3.45
CA PHE A 74 2.75 0.03 -3.67
C PHE A 74 1.85 1.19 -3.22
N THR A 75 2.22 1.81 -2.10
CA THR A 75 1.43 2.84 -1.44
C THR A 75 1.90 4.25 -1.81
N GLY A 76 0.97 5.20 -1.79
CA GLY A 76 1.25 6.63 -1.92
C GLY A 76 0.18 7.42 -1.19
N SER A 77 0.47 8.65 -0.80
CA SER A 77 -0.50 9.55 -0.17
C SER A 77 -0.54 10.93 -0.85
N ARG A 78 -1.56 11.73 -0.50
CA ARG A 78 -1.83 13.07 -1.06
C ARG A 78 -1.82 13.09 -2.60
N GLY A 79 -1.15 14.05 -3.22
CA GLY A 79 -1.08 14.19 -4.68
C GLY A 79 -0.38 13.03 -5.39
N SER A 80 0.15 12.04 -4.67
CA SER A 80 0.81 10.86 -5.24
C SER A 80 -0.12 9.67 -5.46
N PHE A 81 -1.36 9.70 -4.96
CA PHE A 81 -2.30 8.60 -5.15
C PHE A 81 -3.75 9.09 -5.14
N LEU A 82 -4.57 8.56 -6.06
CA LEU A 82 -6.00 8.82 -6.12
C LEU A 82 -6.74 7.48 -6.12
N GLY A 83 -7.57 7.25 -5.10
CA GLY A 83 -8.36 6.04 -4.93
C GLY A 83 -8.26 5.47 -3.53
N GLU A 84 -8.81 4.27 -3.35
CA GLU A 84 -8.78 3.54 -2.08
C GLU A 84 -7.84 2.33 -2.10
N ASN A 85 -7.73 1.66 -3.25
CA ASN A 85 -6.91 0.45 -3.40
C ASN A 85 -5.59 0.76 -4.14
N HIS A 86 -4.48 0.58 -3.43
CA HIS A 86 -3.13 0.75 -3.94
C HIS A 86 -2.72 -0.33 -4.94
N PHE A 87 -1.62 -0.06 -5.65
CA PHE A 87 -1.15 -0.88 -6.78
C PHE A 87 -0.54 -2.21 -6.31
N TYR A 88 -0.88 -3.30 -7.03
CA TYR A 88 -0.51 -4.70 -6.78
C TYR A 88 -0.73 -5.21 -5.34
N GLY A 89 -0.32 -6.45 -5.09
CA GLY A 89 -0.41 -7.09 -3.77
C GLY A 89 -1.86 -7.35 -3.37
N LYS A 90 -2.11 -7.37 -2.06
CA LYS A 90 -3.44 -7.66 -1.52
C LYS A 90 -4.48 -6.59 -1.90
N GLN A 91 -4.09 -5.33 -1.99
CA GLN A 91 -5.02 -4.27 -2.41
C GLN A 91 -5.36 -4.35 -3.91
N GLY A 92 -4.41 -4.76 -4.75
CA GLY A 92 -4.68 -5.07 -6.15
C GLY A 92 -5.75 -6.16 -6.31
N PHE A 93 -5.75 -7.19 -5.45
CA PHE A 93 -6.80 -8.21 -5.47
C PHE A 93 -8.18 -7.61 -5.16
N TYR A 94 -8.29 -6.76 -4.13
CA TYR A 94 -9.56 -6.09 -3.81
C TYR A 94 -10.01 -5.10 -4.88
N PHE A 95 -9.08 -4.50 -5.63
CA PHE A 95 -9.42 -3.63 -6.75
C PHE A 95 -10.01 -4.41 -7.95
N TYR A 96 -9.45 -5.58 -8.26
CA TYR A 96 -9.88 -6.40 -9.40
C TYR A 96 -11.02 -7.39 -9.08
N THR A 97 -11.49 -7.44 -7.84
CA THR A 97 -12.56 -8.36 -7.41
C THR A 97 -13.64 -7.62 -6.63
N GLU A 98 -14.84 -8.21 -6.57
CA GLU A 98 -15.96 -7.67 -5.80
C GLU A 98 -16.33 -8.63 -4.67
N THR A 99 -16.60 -8.09 -3.48
CA THR A 99 -17.00 -8.89 -2.32
C THR A 99 -18.44 -9.36 -2.47
N LYS A 100 -18.67 -10.67 -2.41
CA LYS A 100 -20.01 -11.28 -2.39
C LYS A 100 -20.27 -11.95 -1.04
N THR A 101 -21.37 -11.56 -0.40
CA THR A 101 -21.84 -12.18 0.85
C THR A 101 -22.93 -13.20 0.56
N VAL A 102 -22.76 -14.44 1.02
CA VAL A 102 -23.72 -15.52 0.86
C VAL A 102 -24.17 -16.00 2.23
N THR A 103 -25.48 -15.93 2.50
CA THR A 103 -26.10 -16.51 3.69
C THR A 103 -27.02 -17.63 3.24
N GLN A 104 -26.80 -18.85 3.74
CA GLN A 104 -27.60 -20.02 3.40
C GLN A 104 -28.06 -20.74 4.67
N LEU A 105 -29.31 -21.20 4.66
CA LEU A 105 -29.90 -22.06 5.68
C LEU A 105 -30.59 -23.21 4.96
N TRP A 106 -30.23 -24.44 5.31
CA TRP A 106 -30.83 -25.67 4.77
C TRP A 106 -31.52 -26.41 5.90
N ARG A 107 -32.85 -26.55 5.85
CA ARG A 107 -33.59 -27.40 6.80
C ARG A 107 -33.71 -28.80 6.24
N GLU A 108 -33.80 -29.80 7.12
CA GLU A 108 -33.97 -31.21 6.72
C GLU A 108 -35.21 -31.42 5.83
N SER A 109 -36.29 -30.66 6.08
CA SER A 109 -37.51 -30.66 5.26
C SER A 109 -37.30 -30.20 3.81
N ASP A 110 -36.24 -29.44 3.55
CA ASP A 110 -36.00 -28.81 2.24
C ASP A 110 -35.18 -29.73 1.32
N VAL A 111 -34.77 -30.90 1.81
CA VAL A 111 -34.02 -31.90 1.07
C VAL A 111 -34.93 -32.57 0.05
N THR A 112 -34.78 -32.21 -1.22
CA THR A 112 -35.24 -33.05 -2.34
C THR A 112 -34.09 -33.96 -2.77
N HIS A 113 -34.22 -35.27 -2.53
CA HIS A 113 -33.25 -36.25 -2.99
C HIS A 113 -33.22 -36.27 -4.53
N SER A 114 -32.30 -35.52 -5.13
CA SER A 114 -32.01 -35.62 -6.55
C SER A 114 -31.18 -36.89 -6.77
N LYS A 115 -31.67 -37.80 -7.63
CA LYS A 115 -30.95 -39.02 -8.01
C LYS A 115 -29.58 -38.61 -8.57
N ALA A 116 -28.49 -39.06 -7.97
CA ALA A 116 -27.14 -38.68 -8.39
C ALA A 116 -26.97 -38.92 -9.89
N ALA A 117 -26.68 -37.86 -10.65
CA ALA A 117 -26.38 -37.95 -12.08
C ALA A 117 -24.94 -38.45 -12.24
N VAL A 118 -24.75 -39.76 -12.06
CA VAL A 118 -23.47 -40.42 -12.34
C VAL A 118 -23.50 -40.97 -13.77
N SER A 119 -22.74 -40.36 -14.66
CA SER A 119 -22.42 -40.93 -15.96
C SER A 119 -21.10 -41.69 -15.82
N MET A 120 -21.19 -42.96 -15.40
CA MET A 120 -20.02 -43.84 -15.30
C MET A 120 -19.79 -44.51 -16.66
N PRO A 121 -18.61 -44.39 -17.29
CA PRO A 121 -18.32 -45.12 -18.50
C PRO A 121 -18.29 -46.62 -18.20
N VAL A 122 -19.19 -47.37 -18.83
CA VAL A 122 -19.12 -48.84 -18.88
C VAL A 122 -18.21 -49.23 -20.03
N MET A 123 -17.20 -50.06 -19.76
CA MET A 123 -16.41 -50.69 -20.82
C MET A 123 -17.36 -51.59 -21.64
N GLN A 124 -17.51 -51.28 -22.93
CA GLN A 124 -18.05 -52.21 -23.92
C GLN A 124 -16.99 -53.23 -24.32
#